data_AF-A0A942ECQ7-F1
#
_entry.id   AF-A0A942ECQ7-F1
#
_cell.length_a   1.000
_cell.length_b   1.000
_cell.length_c   1.000
_cell.angle_alpha   90.00
_cell.angle_beta   90.00
_cell.angle_gamma   90.00
#
_symmetry.space_group_name_H-M   'P 1'
#
loop_
_entity.id
_entity.type
_entity.pdbx_description
1 polymer ?
#
loop_
_entity_poly.entity_id
_entity_poly.type
_entity_poly.pdbx_seq_one_letter_code
_entity_poly.pdbx_strand_id
1 'polypeptide(L)'
;MMMLAEQVKALTPLLEGGGQVEQATIVEAAGMISMHAGNAMTDLFPEGSLDAPSVARPEIWQRWEKFSDYSSRLAELGDELAMAAEPARLGLEPTAAEVVEQPPTEWEAMSFEGLMGLPSEEQASSDAIDSLIASSAPSGDIAAQPREPKQIVAEITATCSSCHAAFRR
;
A
#
# COMPACT_ATOMS: atom_id res chain seq x y z
N MET A 1 -4.01 13.78 20.02
CA MET A 1 -4.48 12.67 19.14
C MET A 1 -5.80 12.96 18.40
N MET A 2 -6.26 14.22 18.26
CA MET A 2 -7.51 14.47 17.51
C MET A 2 -7.37 14.11 16.02
N MET A 3 -6.20 14.40 15.42
CA MET A 3 -5.90 14.07 14.02
C MET A 3 -6.16 12.59 13.68
N LEU A 4 -5.59 11.64 14.45
CA LEU A 4 -5.80 10.21 14.22
C LEU A 4 -7.27 9.80 14.34
N ALA A 5 -8.00 10.37 15.31
CA ALA A 5 -9.42 10.08 15.49
C ALA A 5 -10.27 10.58 14.32
N GLU A 6 -9.92 11.72 13.73
CA GLU A 6 -10.58 12.26 12.54
C GLU A 6 -10.35 11.37 11.31
N GLN A 7 -9.12 10.88 11.11
CA GLN A 7 -8.82 9.98 10.00
C GLN A 7 -9.55 8.64 10.13
N VAL A 8 -9.55 8.03 11.33
CA VAL A 8 -10.30 6.79 11.56
C VAL A 8 -11.80 7.01 11.32
N LYS A 9 -12.35 8.17 11.71
CA LYS A 9 -13.74 8.52 11.47
C LYS A 9 -14.07 8.69 9.99
N ALA A 10 -13.16 9.27 9.21
CA ALA A 10 -13.31 9.40 7.76
C ALA A 10 -13.40 8.03 7.05
N LEU A 11 -12.76 7.01 7.64
CA LEU A 11 -12.73 5.65 7.12
C LEU A 11 -13.89 4.77 7.60
N THR A 12 -14.68 5.19 8.60
CA THR A 12 -15.83 4.43 9.13
C THR A 12 -16.80 3.89 8.06
N PRO A 13 -17.16 4.64 6.99
CA PRO A 13 -18.09 4.12 5.98
C PRO A 13 -17.59 2.84 5.28
N LEU A 14 -16.27 2.60 5.21
CA LEU A 14 -15.71 1.34 4.68
C LEU A 14 -16.12 0.12 5.52
N LEU A 15 -16.29 0.31 6.83
CA LEU A 15 -16.68 -0.76 7.76
C LEU A 15 -18.18 -1.06 7.68
N GLU A 16 -18.99 -0.01 7.60
CA GLU A 16 -20.46 -0.07 7.65
C GLU A 16 -21.10 -0.65 6.37
N GLY A 17 -20.32 -0.82 5.30
CA GLY A 17 -20.76 -1.49 4.06
C GLY A 17 -21.80 -0.71 3.24
N GLY A 18 -22.10 0.53 3.63
CA GLY A 18 -23.14 1.36 3.03
C GLY A 18 -22.66 2.60 2.26
N GLY A 19 -21.35 2.90 2.26
CA GLY A 19 -20.80 4.08 1.61
C GLY A 19 -19.53 3.77 0.82
N GLN A 20 -19.46 4.26 -0.41
CA GLN A 20 -18.21 4.31 -1.16
C GLN A 20 -17.38 5.47 -0.60
N VAL A 21 -16.22 5.17 -0.01
CA VAL A 21 -15.23 6.19 0.33
C VAL A 21 -14.36 6.39 -0.90
N GLU A 22 -14.21 7.64 -1.34
CA GLU A 22 -13.35 8.00 -2.46
C GLU A 22 -11.92 7.50 -2.20
N GLN A 23 -11.30 6.88 -3.21
CA GLN A 23 -9.96 6.30 -3.11
C GLN A 23 -8.93 7.33 -2.60
N ALA A 24 -9.00 8.56 -3.10
CA ALA A 24 -8.13 9.65 -2.67
C ALA A 24 -8.26 9.92 -1.15
N THR A 25 -9.47 9.85 -0.60
CA THR A 25 -9.71 9.99 0.85
C THR A 25 -9.09 8.84 1.63
N ILE A 26 -9.13 7.61 1.11
CA ILE A 26 -8.49 6.46 1.76
C ILE A 26 -6.98 6.65 1.81
N VAL A 27 -6.36 7.04 0.70
CA VAL A 27 -4.91 7.29 0.62
C VAL A 27 -4.49 8.45 1.51
N GLU A 28 -5.24 9.56 1.52
CA GLU A 28 -4.96 10.70 2.40
C GLU A 28 -5.04 10.32 3.88
N ALA A 29 -6.14 9.66 4.29
CA ALA A 29 -6.31 9.22 5.67
C ALA A 29 -5.23 8.22 6.09
N ALA A 30 -4.86 7.30 5.21
CA ALA A 30 -3.80 6.32 5.42
C ALA A 30 -2.43 7.00 5.66
N GLY A 31 -2.05 7.97 4.81
CA GLY A 31 -0.82 8.73 4.97
C GLY A 31 -0.79 9.55 6.26
N MET A 32 -1.93 10.17 6.62
CA MET A 32 -2.05 10.90 7.89
C MET A 32 -1.96 9.99 9.12
N ILE A 33 -2.49 8.76 9.03
CA ILE A 33 -2.34 7.76 10.09
C ILE A 33 -0.88 7.36 10.24
N SER A 34 -0.21 7.01 9.15
CA SER A 34 1.21 6.64 9.15
C SER A 34 2.10 7.75 9.75
N MET A 35 1.92 8.98 9.29
CA MET A 35 2.72 10.14 9.74
C MET A 35 2.55 10.48 11.23
N HIS A 36 1.36 10.27 11.80
CA HIS A 36 1.06 10.60 13.19
C HIS A 36 1.19 9.41 14.15
N ALA A 37 1.53 8.23 13.63
CA ALA A 37 1.78 7.01 14.39
C ALA A 37 3.30 6.81 14.64
N GLY A 38 3.69 5.59 15.05
CA GLY A 38 5.08 5.23 15.33
C GLY A 38 5.76 6.20 16.30
N ASN A 39 6.95 6.68 15.91
CA ASN A 39 7.76 7.57 16.74
C ASN A 39 7.07 8.93 17.01
N ALA A 40 6.38 9.48 16.00
CA ALA A 40 5.68 10.76 16.14
C ALA A 40 4.62 10.73 17.26
N MET A 41 4.03 9.56 17.51
CA MET A 41 3.12 9.37 18.64
C MET A 41 3.86 9.18 19.95
N THR A 42 4.90 8.34 19.98
CA THR A 42 5.62 8.04 21.24
C THR A 42 6.33 9.28 21.80
N ASP A 43 6.80 10.17 20.93
CA ASP A 43 7.44 11.43 21.33
C ASP A 43 6.49 12.38 22.10
N LEU A 44 5.17 12.15 22.01
CA LEU A 44 4.16 12.91 22.77
C LEU A 44 4.04 12.46 24.23
N PHE A 45 4.74 11.40 24.65
CA PHE A 45 4.64 10.81 25.99
C PHE A 45 5.99 10.81 26.74
N PRO A 46 6.60 12.00 26.98
CA PRO A 46 7.79 12.08 27.81
C PRO A 46 7.49 11.61 29.24
N GLU A 47 8.47 11.03 29.90
CA GLU A 47 8.32 10.57 31.29
C GLU A 47 7.84 11.72 32.19
N GLY A 48 6.80 11.44 33.00
CA GLY A 48 6.17 12.44 33.86
C GLY A 48 5.04 13.24 33.21
N SER A 49 4.63 12.96 31.97
CA SER A 49 3.51 13.66 31.30
C SER A 49 2.10 13.23 31.76
N LEU A 50 1.89 13.13 33.08
CA LEU A 50 0.64 12.71 33.72
C LEU A 50 -0.20 13.86 34.26
N ASP A 51 0.30 15.09 34.20
CA ASP A 51 -0.41 16.27 34.68
C ASP A 51 -1.68 16.53 33.86
N ALA A 52 -2.74 17.00 34.53
CA ALA A 52 -3.99 17.35 33.87
C ALA A 52 -3.73 18.37 32.73
N PRO A 53 -4.34 18.21 31.55
CA PRO A 53 -5.51 17.37 31.24
C PRO A 53 -5.20 15.96 30.72
N SER A 54 -4.06 15.35 31.09
CA SER A 54 -3.68 14.02 30.62
C SER A 54 -4.66 12.91 31.00
N VAL A 55 -5.10 12.15 30.00
CA VAL A 55 -5.86 10.88 30.15
C VAL A 55 -4.94 9.65 30.06
N ALA A 56 -3.63 9.88 29.97
CA ALA A 56 -2.64 8.82 29.90
C ALA A 56 -2.56 8.05 31.23
N ARG A 57 -2.32 6.75 31.11
CA ARG A 57 -2.08 5.86 32.24
C ARG A 57 -0.57 5.75 32.52
N PRO A 58 -0.13 5.69 33.79
CA PRO A 58 1.29 5.48 34.14
C PRO A 58 1.85 4.16 33.58
N GLU A 59 0.97 3.22 33.24
CA GLU A 59 1.31 1.95 32.61
C GLU A 59 1.99 2.10 31.25
N ILE A 60 1.90 3.27 30.57
CA ILE A 60 2.65 3.55 29.34
C ILE A 60 4.15 3.38 29.59
N TRP A 61 4.70 4.02 30.61
CA TRP A 61 6.15 3.94 30.90
C TRP A 61 6.56 2.61 31.55
N GLN A 62 5.63 1.92 32.22
CA GLN A 62 5.89 0.58 32.77
C GLN A 62 5.92 -0.51 31.69
N ARG A 63 5.22 -0.29 30.57
CA ARG A 63 5.09 -1.24 29.45
C ARG A 63 5.36 -0.53 28.13
N TRP A 64 6.46 0.20 28.09
CA TRP A 64 6.83 1.09 26.98
C TRP A 64 6.89 0.35 25.66
N GLU A 65 7.58 -0.79 25.61
CA GLU A 65 7.67 -1.65 24.42
C GLU A 65 6.30 -1.96 23.82
N LYS A 66 5.35 -2.40 24.65
CA LYS A 66 3.98 -2.70 24.19
C LYS A 66 3.24 -1.46 23.67
N PHE A 67 3.46 -0.30 24.26
CA PHE A 67 2.87 0.95 23.77
C PHE A 67 3.47 1.36 22.42
N SER A 68 4.80 1.31 22.32
CA SER A 68 5.54 1.57 21.07
C SER A 68 5.15 0.59 19.98
N ASP A 69 4.94 -0.70 20.28
CA ASP A 69 4.50 -1.70 19.32
C ASP A 69 3.13 -1.36 18.72
N TYR A 70 2.16 -0.95 19.54
CA TYR A 70 0.87 -0.50 19.01
C TYR A 70 1.03 0.75 18.13
N SER A 71 1.93 1.65 18.52
CA SER A 71 2.21 2.85 17.73
C SER A 71 2.83 2.52 16.37
N SER A 72 3.86 1.66 16.35
CA SER A 72 4.50 1.19 15.12
C SER A 72 3.52 0.39 14.26
N ARG A 73 2.68 -0.46 14.87
CA ARG A 73 1.66 -1.22 14.15
C ARG A 73 0.66 -0.32 13.45
N LEU A 74 0.27 0.80 14.07
CA LEU A 74 -0.59 1.79 13.41
C LEU A 74 0.09 2.45 12.22
N ALA A 75 1.41 2.71 12.30
CA ALA A 75 2.16 3.27 11.18
C ALA A 75 2.20 2.30 10.00
N GLU A 76 2.56 1.04 10.27
CA GLU A 76 2.58 -0.04 9.28
C GLU A 76 1.21 -0.24 8.61
N LEU A 77 0.14 -0.24 9.40
CA LEU A 77 -1.23 -0.37 8.86
C LEU A 77 -1.64 0.84 8.03
N GLY A 78 -1.15 2.04 8.36
CA GLY A 78 -1.33 3.24 7.55
C GLY A 78 -0.65 3.08 6.18
N ASP A 79 0.61 2.65 6.16
CA ASP A 79 1.34 2.39 4.91
C ASP A 79 0.69 1.27 4.09
N GLU A 80 0.30 0.17 4.74
CA GLU A 80 -0.40 -0.96 4.12
C GLU A 80 -1.73 -0.51 3.51
N LEU A 81 -2.50 0.34 4.21
CA LEU A 81 -3.76 0.88 3.70
C LEU A 81 -3.54 1.78 2.49
N ALA A 82 -2.48 2.61 2.50
CA ALA A 82 -2.15 3.46 1.36
C ALA A 82 -1.85 2.58 0.13
N MET A 83 -1.00 1.57 0.28
CA MET A 83 -0.66 0.64 -0.81
C MET A 83 -1.88 -0.15 -1.31
N ALA A 84 -2.75 -0.61 -0.42
CA ALA A 84 -3.97 -1.32 -0.78
C ALA A 84 -5.01 -0.43 -1.47
N ALA A 85 -4.97 0.88 -1.19
CA ALA A 85 -5.83 1.87 -1.81
C ALA A 85 -5.22 2.48 -3.08
N GLU A 86 -3.93 2.33 -3.35
CA GLU A 86 -3.36 2.83 -4.60
C GLU A 86 -3.92 2.05 -5.81
N PRO A 87 -4.29 2.74 -6.91
CA PRO A 87 -4.62 2.05 -8.14
C PRO A 87 -3.39 1.24 -8.56
N ALA A 88 -3.57 -0.02 -8.94
CA ALA A 88 -2.50 -0.92 -9.34
C ALA A 88 -1.59 -0.23 -10.37
N ARG A 89 -0.47 0.33 -9.91
CA ARG A 89 0.54 0.96 -10.76
C ARG A 89 1.46 -0.08 -11.41
N LEU A 90 1.01 -1.33 -11.47
CA LEU A 90 1.59 -2.42 -12.24
C LEU A 90 0.75 -2.61 -13.51
N GLY A 91 0.80 -1.58 -14.35
CA GLY A 91 0.17 -1.51 -15.66
C GLY A 91 0.64 -0.31 -16.47
N LEU A 92 1.61 0.47 -15.97
CA LEU A 92 2.34 1.42 -16.78
C LEU A 92 3.59 0.75 -17.36
N GLU A 93 3.40 -0.02 -18.43
CA GLU A 93 4.13 0.42 -19.62
C GLU A 93 3.69 1.87 -19.87
N PRO A 94 4.60 2.80 -20.20
CA PRO A 94 4.16 4.09 -20.68
C PRO A 94 3.40 3.82 -21.99
N THR A 95 2.08 3.67 -21.94
CA THR A 95 1.28 3.92 -23.13
C THR A 95 1.48 5.41 -23.34
N ALA A 96 2.37 5.70 -24.28
CA ALA A 96 2.55 7.01 -24.83
C ALA A 96 1.18 7.67 -25.00
N ALA A 97 1.19 8.98 -24.84
CA ALA A 97 0.20 9.93 -25.35
C ALA A 97 -0.81 9.34 -26.34
N GLU A 98 -2.05 9.83 -26.32
CA GLU A 98 -2.89 9.83 -27.52
C GLU A 98 -2.08 10.34 -28.73
N VAL A 99 -1.39 9.43 -29.40
CA VAL A 99 -0.93 9.57 -30.76
C VAL A 99 -2.09 8.97 -31.52
N VAL A 100 -2.95 9.86 -32.00
CA VAL A 100 -3.86 9.58 -33.09
C VAL A 100 -3.05 8.82 -34.13
N GLU A 101 -3.36 7.54 -34.30
CA GLU A 101 -2.74 6.65 -35.28
C GLU A 101 -3.04 7.22 -36.67
N GLN A 102 -2.16 8.07 -37.17
CA GLN A 102 -2.12 8.35 -38.60
C GLN A 102 -1.50 7.12 -39.25
N PRO A 103 -2.14 6.52 -40.27
CA PRO A 103 -1.50 5.42 -40.98
C PRO A 103 -0.15 5.94 -41.51
N PRO A 104 0.95 5.19 -41.32
CA PRO A 104 2.26 5.63 -41.76
C PRO A 104 2.21 5.94 -43.25
N THR A 105 2.82 7.04 -43.66
CA THR A 105 2.96 7.34 -45.09
C THR A 105 3.85 6.28 -45.74
N GLU A 106 3.67 6.00 -47.04
CA GLU A 106 4.37 4.92 -47.76
C GLU A 106 5.91 4.99 -47.68
N TRP A 107 6.46 6.15 -47.27
CA TRP A 107 7.88 6.37 -46.99
C TRP A 107 8.36 5.77 -45.65
N GLU A 108 7.51 5.71 -44.63
CA GLU A 108 7.84 5.18 -43.28
C GLU A 108 7.62 3.67 -43.14
N ALA A 109 6.88 3.05 -44.07
CA ALA A 109 6.71 1.60 -44.12
C ALA A 109 7.94 0.86 -44.69
N MET A 110 8.92 1.59 -45.22
CA MET A 110 10.17 1.00 -45.72
C MET A 110 11.16 0.89 -44.57
N SER A 111 11.50 -0.34 -44.16
CA SER A 111 12.51 -0.56 -43.12
C SER A 111 13.89 -0.05 -43.56
N PHE A 112 14.69 0.41 -42.59
CA PHE A 112 16.05 0.88 -42.82
C PHE A 112 16.93 -0.17 -43.54
N GLU A 113 16.75 -1.45 -43.21
CA GLU A 113 17.34 -2.59 -43.90
C GLU A 113 16.97 -2.68 -45.39
N GLY A 114 15.70 -2.42 -45.73
CA GLY A 114 15.22 -2.38 -47.11
C GLY A 114 15.80 -1.23 -47.92
N LEU A 115 16.12 -0.10 -47.27
CA LEU A 115 16.79 1.05 -47.89
C LEU A 115 18.30 0.79 -48.11
N MET A 116 18.91 -0.11 -47.34
CA MET A 116 20.32 -0.51 -47.44
C MET A 116 20.56 -1.79 -48.28
N GLY A 117 19.49 -2.39 -48.83
CA GLY A 117 19.59 -3.51 -49.77
C GLY A 117 20.14 -4.82 -49.19
N LEU A 118 19.97 -5.04 -47.88
CA LEU A 118 20.45 -6.25 -47.21
C LEU A 118 19.38 -7.37 -47.27
N PRO A 119 19.74 -8.62 -47.58
CA PRO A 119 18.79 -9.72 -47.60
C PRO A 119 18.35 -10.09 -46.17
N SER A 120 17.04 -10.17 -45.96
CA SER A 120 16.44 -10.71 -44.74
C SER A 120 16.57 -12.23 -44.73
N GLU A 121 17.41 -12.78 -43.84
CA GLU A 121 17.45 -14.22 -43.56
C GLU A 121 16.41 -14.59 -42.50
N GLU A 122 15.36 -15.25 -42.97
CA GLU A 122 14.40 -16.04 -42.22
C GLU A 122 15.06 -17.25 -41.52
N GLN A 123 14.44 -17.70 -40.42
CA GLN A 123 14.54 -19.04 -39.80
C GLN A 123 15.75 -19.37 -38.90
N ALA A 124 15.50 -19.39 -37.58
CA ALA A 124 16.07 -20.41 -36.70
C ALA A 124 15.08 -20.75 -35.57
N SER A 125 14.57 -21.98 -35.65
CA SER A 125 13.68 -22.67 -34.72
C SER A 125 14.25 -22.77 -33.30
N SER A 126 13.44 -22.43 -32.30
CA SER A 126 13.70 -22.72 -30.89
C SER A 126 12.48 -23.36 -30.21
N ASP A 127 11.96 -24.43 -30.82
CA ASP A 127 10.93 -25.30 -30.23
C ASP A 127 11.53 -26.68 -29.96
N ALA A 128 12.49 -26.79 -29.02
CA ALA A 128 12.98 -28.09 -28.54
C ALA A 128 13.84 -28.01 -27.25
N ILE A 129 13.55 -27.06 -26.36
CA ILE A 129 14.00 -27.14 -24.96
C ILE A 129 12.77 -27.00 -24.06
N ASP A 130 11.92 -28.03 -24.00
CA ASP A 130 12.12 -29.08 -22.98
C ASP A 130 11.74 -28.49 -21.62
N SER A 131 10.48 -28.13 -21.39
CA SER A 131 9.37 -29.04 -21.06
C SER A 131 9.66 -30.04 -19.92
N LEU A 132 10.84 -30.01 -19.30
CA LEU A 132 11.24 -30.90 -18.20
C LEU A 132 11.52 -30.18 -16.87
N ILE A 133 11.29 -28.86 -16.79
CA ILE A 133 11.40 -28.07 -15.54
C ILE A 133 10.01 -27.75 -14.93
N ALA A 134 8.96 -28.46 -15.33
CA ALA A 134 7.58 -28.22 -14.89
C ALA A 134 7.06 -29.21 -13.83
N SER A 135 7.93 -29.99 -13.17
CA SER A 135 7.49 -30.99 -12.18
C SER A 135 8.48 -31.16 -11.03
N SER A 136 8.81 -30.07 -10.34
CA SER A 136 9.38 -30.13 -8.99
C SER A 136 9.53 -28.76 -8.34
N ALA A 137 8.42 -28.15 -7.94
CA ALA A 137 8.40 -27.19 -6.83
C ALA A 137 7.00 -27.13 -6.19
N PRO A 138 6.82 -27.59 -4.95
CA PRO A 138 5.91 -26.95 -4.02
C PRO A 138 6.71 -25.89 -3.27
N SER A 139 7.21 -24.89 -4.00
CA SER A 139 7.54 -23.62 -3.37
C SER A 139 6.21 -22.91 -3.25
N GLY A 140 5.63 -22.91 -2.06
CA GLY A 140 4.45 -22.12 -1.76
C GLY A 140 4.78 -20.65 -1.94
N ASP A 141 4.61 -20.14 -3.16
CA ASP A 141 4.30 -18.74 -3.39
C ASP A 141 2.93 -18.51 -2.76
N ILE A 142 2.91 -18.31 -1.44
CA ILE A 142 1.90 -17.46 -0.84
C ILE A 142 2.30 -16.05 -1.30
N ALA A 143 2.02 -15.74 -2.57
CA ALA A 143 1.89 -14.36 -2.99
C ALA A 143 0.85 -13.78 -2.03
N ALA A 144 1.33 -12.97 -1.07
CA ALA A 144 0.49 -12.31 -0.09
C ALA A 144 -0.58 -11.58 -0.90
N GLN A 145 -1.79 -12.13 -0.90
CA GLN A 145 -2.91 -11.53 -1.61
C GLN A 145 -3.06 -10.12 -1.03
N PRO A 146 -3.16 -9.08 -1.87
CA PRO A 146 -3.31 -7.72 -1.38
C PRO A 146 -4.53 -7.70 -0.47
N ARG A 147 -4.34 -7.28 0.79
CA ARG A 147 -5.42 -7.23 1.76
C ARG A 147 -6.42 -6.18 1.34
N GLU A 148 -7.70 -6.52 1.46
CA GLU A 148 -8.79 -5.59 1.17
C GLU A 148 -8.71 -4.37 2.11
N PRO A 149 -8.85 -3.11 1.62
CA PRO A 149 -8.77 -1.91 2.45
C PRO A 149 -9.66 -1.97 3.69
N LYS A 150 -10.87 -2.55 3.57
CA LYS A 150 -11.79 -2.77 4.69
C LYS A 150 -11.18 -3.58 5.84
N GLN A 151 -10.39 -4.61 5.53
CA GLN A 151 -9.76 -5.47 6.54
C GLN A 151 -8.67 -4.71 7.29
N ILE A 152 -7.91 -3.87 6.60
CA ILE A 152 -6.84 -3.05 7.18
C ILE A 152 -7.45 -2.00 8.11
N VAL A 153 -8.52 -1.32 7.68
CA VAL A 153 -9.25 -0.35 8.53
C VAL A 153 -9.85 -1.00 9.78
N ALA A 154 -10.35 -2.23 9.66
CA ALA A 154 -10.84 -2.99 10.82
C ALA A 154 -9.71 -3.27 11.82
N GLU A 155 -8.50 -3.59 11.33
CA GLU A 155 -7.33 -3.83 12.17
C GLU A 155 -6.78 -2.55 12.82
N ILE A 156 -6.78 -1.42 12.11
CA ILE A 156 -6.47 -0.10 12.67
C ILE A 156 -7.41 0.18 13.85
N THR A 157 -8.71 -0.03 13.66
CA THR A 157 -9.72 0.19 14.71
C THR A 157 -9.50 -0.74 15.91
N ALA A 158 -9.17 -2.01 15.68
CA ALA A 158 -8.85 -2.97 16.75
C ALA A 158 -7.55 -2.62 17.50
N THR A 159 -6.56 -2.07 16.81
CA THR A 159 -5.30 -1.62 17.41
C THR A 159 -5.54 -0.40 18.30
N CYS A 160 -6.32 0.58 17.83
CA CYS A 160 -6.74 1.74 18.60
C CYS A 160 -7.50 1.34 19.88
N SER A 161 -8.46 0.42 19.79
CA SER A 161 -9.25 -0.02 20.95
C SER A 161 -8.39 -0.77 21.97
N SER A 162 -7.48 -1.63 21.50
CA SER A 162 -6.54 -2.37 22.36
C SER A 162 -5.56 -1.44 23.08
N CYS A 163 -4.99 -0.46 22.36
CA CYS A 163 -4.11 0.54 22.93
C CYS A 163 -4.83 1.40 23.97
N HIS A 164 -6.02 1.93 23.63
CA HIS A 164 -6.81 2.72 24.58
C HIS A 164 -7.22 1.92 25.82
N ALA A 165 -7.66 0.67 25.68
CA ALA A 165 -8.00 -0.18 26.82
C ALA A 165 -6.78 -0.41 27.75
N ALA A 166 -5.59 -0.52 27.18
CA ALA A 166 -4.36 -0.73 27.95
C ALA A 166 -3.82 0.54 28.61
N PHE A 167 -3.95 1.70 27.97
CA PHE A 167 -3.12 2.88 28.27
C PHE A 167 -3.86 4.21 28.41
N ARG A 168 -5.18 4.25 28.22
CA ARG A 168 -6.00 5.44 28.38
C ARG A 168 -7.05 5.25 29.48
N ARG A 169 -7.35 6.32 30.23
CA ARG A 169 -8.44 6.38 31.22
C ARG A 169 -9.74 6.86 30.60
#